data_AF-A0A2G9Q9Y8-F1
#
_entry.id   AF-A0A2G9Q9Y8-F1
#
_cell.length_a   1.000
_cell.length_b   1.000
_cell.length_c   1.000
_cell.angle_alpha   90.00
_cell.angle_beta   90.00
_cell.angle_gamma   90.00
#
_symmetry.space_group_name_H-M   'P 1'
#
loop_
_entity.id
_entity.type
_entity.pdbx_description
1 polymer ?
#
loop_
_entity_poly.entity_id
_entity_poly.type
_entity_poly.pdbx_seq_one_letter_code
_entity_poly.pdbx_strand_id
1 'polypeptide(L)'
;MCHTYDLCVEDRGTEVTSVQNEEKMNAKFKDPEFFIAFIEKYREMRNLWEVKHPQYYIKPVRKSTLERLLAFVQTFTPEATVEIL
;
A
#
# COMPACT_ATOMS: atom_id res chain seq x y z
N MET A 1 -16.13 52.53 19.51
CA MET A 1 -17.03 51.37 19.73
C MET A 1 -16.18 50.12 19.88
N CYS A 2 -16.57 49.27 20.81
CA CYS A 2 -15.91 48.11 21.42
C CYS A 2 -15.60 46.97 20.41
N HIS A 3 -14.44 46.28 20.52
CA HIS A 3 -14.24 44.84 20.94
C HIS A 3 -14.80 43.79 19.95
N THR A 4 -14.18 42.68 19.50
CA THR A 4 -12.92 41.93 19.76
C THR A 4 -12.90 40.64 18.85
N TYR A 5 -11.76 39.93 18.76
CA TYR A 5 -11.51 38.49 18.38
C TYR A 5 -12.00 38.00 16.98
N ASP A 6 -11.31 37.14 16.21
CA ASP A 6 -10.65 35.85 16.52
C ASP A 6 -9.60 35.51 15.43
N LEU A 7 -8.35 35.28 15.83
CA LEU A 7 -7.65 33.98 15.84
C LEU A 7 -7.37 33.32 14.47
N CYS A 8 -6.07 33.19 14.20
CA CYS A 8 -5.48 32.25 13.25
C CYS A 8 -6.08 30.85 13.42
N VAL A 9 -6.63 30.28 12.36
CA VAL A 9 -6.76 28.83 12.23
C VAL A 9 -5.82 28.41 11.11
N GLU A 10 -4.69 27.86 11.54
CA GLU A 10 -3.90 26.97 10.72
C GLU A 10 -4.82 25.87 10.18
N ASP A 11 -4.80 25.65 8.87
CA ASP A 11 -5.41 24.49 8.20
C ASP A 11 -4.62 23.21 8.54
N ARG A 12 -4.61 22.86 9.83
CA ARG A 12 -3.95 21.68 10.43
C ARG A 12 -4.79 20.41 10.30
N GLY A 13 -5.86 20.42 9.50
CA GLY A 13 -6.82 19.31 9.41
C GLY A 13 -6.45 18.24 8.40
N THR A 14 -5.93 18.63 7.24
CA THR A 14 -5.70 17.71 6.10
C THR A 14 -4.30 17.10 6.09
N GLU A 15 -3.30 17.82 6.61
CA GLU A 15 -1.91 17.36 6.65
C GLU A 15 -1.63 16.36 7.79
N VAL A 16 -2.39 16.43 8.88
CA VAL A 16 -2.21 15.56 10.05
C VAL A 16 -2.72 14.14 9.77
N THR A 17 -3.74 13.98 8.92
CA THR A 17 -4.30 12.65 8.62
C THR A 17 -3.42 11.84 7.67
N SER A 18 -2.76 12.46 6.69
CA SER A 18 -1.84 11.76 5.78
C SER A 18 -0.60 11.25 6.52
N VAL A 19 -0.01 12.09 7.38
CA VAL A 19 1.19 11.72 8.15
C VAL A 19 0.91 10.60 9.16
N GLN A 20 -0.23 10.64 9.85
CA GLN A 20 -0.64 9.56 10.76
C GLN A 20 -0.91 8.24 10.04
N ASN A 21 -1.49 8.30 8.83
CA ASN A 21 -1.72 7.12 8.01
C ASN A 21 -0.42 6.51 7.49
N GLU A 22 0.57 7.33 7.12
CA GLU A 22 1.91 6.87 6.73
C GLU A 22 2.67 6.21 7.89
N GLU A 23 2.68 6.81 9.09
CA GLU A 23 3.31 6.22 10.27
C GLU A 23 2.66 4.88 10.66
N LYS A 24 1.32 4.80 10.59
CA LYS A 24 0.56 3.59 10.90
C LYS A 24 0.74 2.49 9.86
N MET A 25 0.83 2.83 8.58
CA MET A 25 1.18 1.90 7.50
C MET A 25 2.61 1.40 7.68
N ASN A 26 3.56 2.30 7.94
CA ASN A 26 4.96 1.96 8.18
C ASN A 26 5.14 1.03 9.39
N ALA A 27 4.31 1.16 10.43
CA ALA A 27 4.32 0.23 11.56
C ALA A 27 3.81 -1.17 11.19
N LYS A 28 2.74 -1.27 10.38
CA LYS A 28 2.21 -2.58 9.90
C LYS A 28 3.19 -3.29 8.96
N PHE A 29 3.84 -2.55 8.06
CA PHE A 29 4.89 -3.06 7.19
C PHE A 29 6.24 -3.24 7.89
N LYS A 30 6.30 -3.32 9.23
CA LYS A 30 7.50 -3.73 9.98
C LYS A 30 7.34 -5.08 10.65
N ASP A 31 6.17 -5.70 10.54
CA ASP A 31 5.91 -7.02 11.06
C ASP A 31 6.75 -8.09 10.30
N PRO A 32 7.68 -8.77 10.98
CA PRO A 32 8.48 -9.83 10.36
C PRO A 32 7.62 -10.99 9.83
N GLU A 33 6.51 -11.31 10.49
CA GLU A 33 5.64 -12.41 10.08
C GLU A 33 4.95 -12.09 8.74
N PHE A 34 4.46 -10.86 8.59
CA PHE A 34 3.97 -10.34 7.31
C PHE A 34 5.03 -10.46 6.21
N PHE A 35 6.26 -9.99 6.45
CA PHE A 35 7.30 -10.01 5.41
C PHE A 35 7.69 -11.41 4.97
N ILE A 36 7.83 -12.34 5.93
CA ILE A 36 8.13 -13.74 5.61
C ILE A 36 7.02 -14.31 4.72
N ALA A 37 5.75 -14.14 5.13
CA ALA A 37 4.61 -14.64 4.36
C ALA A 37 4.50 -13.98 2.97
N PHE A 38 4.76 -12.67 2.88
CA PHE A 38 4.76 -11.92 1.63
C PHE A 38 5.86 -12.39 0.67
N ILE A 39 7.09 -12.57 1.15
CA ILE A 39 8.23 -13.02 0.34
C ILE A 39 7.97 -14.40 -0.22
N GLU A 40 7.50 -15.34 0.61
CA GLU A 40 7.16 -16.69 0.15
C GLU A 40 6.07 -16.64 -0.91
N LYS A 41 5.01 -15.84 -0.69
CA LYS A 41 3.93 -15.71 -1.66
C LYS A 41 4.37 -15.08 -2.98
N TYR A 42 5.21 -14.04 -2.92
CA TYR A 42 5.75 -13.39 -4.10
C TYR A 42 6.69 -14.32 -4.90
N ARG A 43 7.46 -15.15 -4.20
CA ARG A 43 8.39 -16.13 -4.80
C ARG A 43 7.65 -17.17 -5.65
N GLU A 44 6.46 -17.60 -5.23
CA GLU A 44 5.60 -18.52 -5.99
C GLU A 44 5.11 -17.90 -7.33
N MET A 45 4.93 -16.58 -7.37
CA MET A 45 4.39 -15.84 -8.51
C MET A 45 5.48 -15.49 -9.54
N ARG A 46 6.14 -16.53 -10.09
CA ARG A 46 7.30 -16.41 -10.99
C ARG A 46 7.09 -15.49 -12.19
N ASN A 47 5.89 -15.43 -12.74
CA ASN A 47 5.55 -14.54 -13.85
C ASN A 47 5.67 -13.03 -13.51
N LEU A 48 5.83 -12.66 -12.23
CA LEU A 48 6.09 -11.28 -11.81
C LEU A 48 7.57 -10.88 -11.88
N TRP A 49 8.52 -11.80 -11.66
CA TRP A 49 9.94 -11.49 -11.50
C TRP A 49 10.88 -12.30 -12.41
N GLU A 50 10.47 -13.47 -12.86
CA GLU A 50 11.30 -14.32 -13.70
C GLU A 50 11.08 -14.01 -15.19
N VAL A 51 12.04 -13.28 -15.77
CA VAL A 51 12.00 -12.83 -17.17
C VAL A 51 11.85 -13.99 -18.17
N LYS A 52 12.45 -15.15 -17.86
CA LYS A 52 12.39 -16.34 -18.72
C LYS A 52 11.06 -17.10 -18.64
N HIS A 53 10.19 -16.75 -17.69
CA HIS A 53 8.90 -17.41 -17.53
C HIS A 53 8.01 -17.13 -18.76
N PRO A 54 7.35 -18.13 -19.37
CA PRO A 54 6.56 -17.95 -20.58
C PRO A 54 5.46 -16.88 -20.46
N GLN A 55 4.95 -16.68 -19.24
CA GLN A 55 3.89 -15.71 -18.95
C GLN A 55 4.39 -14.32 -18.53
N TYR A 56 5.72 -14.10 -18.48
CA TYR A 56 6.31 -12.84 -17.99
C TYR A 56 5.97 -11.62 -18.88
N TYR A 57 5.74 -11.82 -20.17
CA TYR A 57 5.39 -10.70 -21.08
C TYR A 57 3.89 -10.61 -21.36
N ILE A 58 3.09 -11.53 -20.82
CA ILE A 58 1.65 -11.56 -21.01
C ILE A 58 1.00 -10.61 -19.99
N LYS A 59 0.81 -9.35 -20.39
CA LYS A 59 0.23 -8.28 -19.56
C LYS A 59 -1.02 -8.69 -18.76
N PRO A 60 -2.09 -9.26 -19.37
CA PRO A 60 -3.29 -9.61 -18.60
C PRO A 60 -3.02 -10.69 -17.54
N VAL A 61 -2.13 -11.64 -17.81
CA VAL A 61 -1.76 -12.70 -16.85
C VAL A 61 -0.95 -12.12 -15.68
N ARG A 62 -0.02 -11.21 -15.97
CA ARG A 62 0.73 -10.50 -14.93
C ARG A 62 -0.17 -9.61 -14.08
N LYS A 63 -1.06 -8.84 -14.69
CA LYS A 63 -2.05 -8.01 -13.98
C LYS A 63 -2.90 -8.86 -13.04
N SER A 64 -3.49 -9.95 -13.54
CA SER A 64 -4.27 -10.88 -12.71
C SER A 64 -3.46 -11.48 -11.54
N THR A 65 -2.17 -11.71 -11.74
CA THR A 65 -1.30 -12.23 -10.66
C THR A 65 -0.96 -11.17 -9.63
N LEU A 66 -0.74 -9.93 -10.07
CA LEU A 66 -0.54 -8.80 -9.18
C LEU A 66 -1.80 -8.49 -8.36
N GLU A 67 -2.99 -8.58 -8.96
CA GLU A 67 -4.28 -8.46 -8.25
C GLU A 67 -4.44 -9.53 -7.16
N ARG A 68 -4.04 -10.78 -7.45
CA ARG A 68 -4.01 -11.85 -6.43
C ARG A 68 -3.03 -11.56 -5.29
N LEU A 69 -1.86 -11.01 -5.59
CA LEU A 69 -0.89 -10.61 -4.58
C LEU A 69 -1.41 -9.45 -3.72
N LEU A 70 -2.06 -8.47 -4.34
CA LEU A 70 -2.71 -7.36 -3.63
C LEU A 70 -3.79 -7.87 -2.68
N ALA A 71 -4.65 -8.79 -3.13
CA ALA A 71 -5.68 -9.38 -2.29
C ALA A 71 -5.09 -10.08 -1.05
N PHE A 72 -3.92 -10.71 -1.18
CA PHE A 72 -3.17 -11.25 -0.05
C PHE A 72 -2.66 -10.14 0.89
N VAL A 73 -2.07 -9.07 0.36
CA VAL A 73 -1.61 -7.94 1.21
C VAL A 73 -2.78 -7.29 1.96
N GLN A 74 -3.95 -7.21 1.31
CA GLN A 74 -5.17 -6.67 1.90
C GLN A 74 -5.70 -7.45 3.10
N THR A 75 -5.31 -8.73 3.27
CA THR A 75 -5.67 -9.48 4.50
C THR A 75 -4.95 -8.95 5.73
N PHE A 76 -3.81 -8.27 5.56
CA PHE A 76 -3.03 -7.65 6.64
C PHE A 76 -3.26 -6.13 6.72
N THR A 77 -3.40 -5.50 5.56
CA THR A 77 -3.64 -4.06 5.42
C THR A 77 -4.81 -3.82 4.46
N PRO A 78 -6.06 -3.80 4.96
CA PRO A 78 -7.25 -3.65 4.12
C PRO A 78 -7.25 -2.40 3.25
N GLU A 79 -6.53 -1.36 3.67
CA GLU A 79 -6.40 -0.08 2.98
C GLU A 79 -5.36 -0.12 1.84
N ALA A 80 -4.64 -1.23 1.66
CA ALA A 80 -3.63 -1.36 0.63
C ALA A 80 -4.26 -1.26 -0.76
N THR A 81 -3.75 -0.34 -1.56
CA THR A 81 -4.13 -0.15 -2.96
C THR A 81 -2.87 -0.12 -3.82
N VAL A 82 -3.00 -0.50 -5.10
CA VAL A 82 -1.94 -0.28 -6.09
C VAL A 82 -2.57 0.21 -7.38
N GLU A 83 -1.98 1.23 -7.99
CA GLU A 83 -2.32 1.62 -9.35
C GLU A 83 -1.70 0.62 -10.32
N ILE A 84 -2.50 -0.33 -10.79
CA ILE A 84 -2.06 -1.32 -11.78
C ILE A 84 -2.27 -0.75 -13.19
N LEU A 85 -1.23 -0.04 -13.67
CA LEU A 85 -1.13 0.55 -15.01
C LEU A 85 -1.08 -0.50 -16.12
#